data_AF-A0A5S4VR65-F1
#
_entry.id   AF-A0A5S4VR65-F1
#
_cell.length_a   1.000
_cell.length_b   1.000
_cell.length_c   1.000
_cell.angle_alpha   90.00
_cell.angle_beta   90.00
_cell.angle_gamma   90.00
#
_symmetry.space_group_name_H-M   'P 1'
#
loop_
_entity.id
_entity.type
_entity.pdbx_description
1 polymer ?
#
loop_
_entity_poly.entity_id
_entity_poly.type
_entity_poly.pdbx_seq_one_letter_code
_entity_poly.pdbx_strand_id
1 'polypeptide(L)'
;MRRKPTNRTSYKEVCALYEKFGRSDYRLRSAEDILNIHGFDIRETDGYEDLTQEQKELFESYCVTHMNSLGMNTKITMWPKSVHYVKEYDYYSAPEWDEDEQRNIRWEIGREWIILKANRRTKKFKKYMDEGKTMADVDAVSTQEKEYLRVDWKYQGRAEWFHVMAPDKYY
;
A
#
# COMPACT_ATOMS: atom_id res chain seq x y z
N MET A 1 0.58 -22.47 8.45
CA MET A 1 1.82 -21.72 8.12
C MET A 1 1.62 -20.99 6.80
N ARG A 2 1.47 -19.65 6.80
CA ARG A 2 1.38 -18.86 5.55
C ARG A 2 2.78 -18.87 4.92
N ARG A 3 2.97 -19.56 3.79
CA ARG A 3 4.25 -19.69 3.09
C ARG A 3 4.90 -18.31 2.92
N LYS A 4 6.22 -18.19 3.14
CA LYS A 4 6.97 -17.04 2.61
C LYS A 4 6.84 -17.11 1.08
N PRO A 5 6.31 -16.10 0.38
CA PRO A 5 6.09 -16.21 -1.06
C PRO A 5 7.39 -16.31 -1.86
N THR A 6 8.46 -15.66 -1.38
CA THR A 6 9.75 -15.68 -2.06
C THR A 6 10.60 -16.85 -1.54
N ASN A 7 10.54 -17.99 -2.23
CA ASN A 7 11.47 -19.10 -1.99
C ASN A 7 12.90 -18.78 -2.45
N ARG A 8 13.09 -17.67 -3.18
CA ARG A 8 14.34 -17.27 -3.83
C ARG A 8 15.00 -16.14 -3.06
N THR A 9 15.95 -16.51 -2.20
CA THR A 9 16.71 -15.56 -1.36
C THR A 9 18.17 -15.41 -1.81
N SER A 10 18.59 -16.16 -2.83
CA SER A 10 19.95 -16.08 -3.36
C SER A 10 20.06 -15.00 -4.44
N TYR A 11 20.91 -14.00 -4.18
CA TYR A 11 21.22 -12.93 -5.13
C TYR A 11 21.66 -13.50 -6.48
N LYS A 12 22.57 -14.48 -6.48
CA LYS A 12 23.14 -15.07 -7.69
C LYS A 12 22.07 -15.80 -8.52
N GLU A 13 21.18 -16.53 -7.87
CA GLU A 13 20.10 -17.26 -8.55
C GLU A 13 19.11 -16.29 -9.19
N VAL A 14 18.72 -15.23 -8.48
CA VAL A 14 17.78 -14.24 -9.01
C VAL A 14 18.39 -13.46 -10.18
N CYS A 15 19.66 -13.03 -10.09
CA CYS A 15 20.35 -12.40 -11.22
C CYS A 15 20.42 -13.31 -12.45
N ALA A 16 20.74 -14.59 -12.27
CA ALA A 16 20.74 -15.57 -13.37
C ALA A 16 19.34 -15.73 -14.01
N LEU A 17 18.26 -15.60 -13.22
CA LEU A 17 16.90 -15.64 -13.74
C LEU A 17 16.57 -14.39 -14.57
N TYR A 18 16.97 -13.19 -14.11
CA TYR A 18 16.85 -11.97 -14.91
C TYR A 18 17.51 -12.15 -16.30
N GLU A 19 18.75 -12.67 -16.33
CA GLU A 19 19.45 -12.94 -17.59
C GLU A 19 18.75 -13.99 -18.44
N LYS A 20 18.29 -15.10 -17.84
CA LYS A 20 17.55 -16.16 -18.52
C LYS A 20 16.27 -15.66 -19.19
N PHE A 21 15.57 -14.71 -18.58
CA PHE A 21 14.36 -14.09 -19.13
C PHE A 21 14.64 -12.85 -20.00
N GLY A 22 15.90 -12.63 -20.40
CA GLY A 22 16.27 -11.53 -21.30
C GLY A 22 16.16 -10.15 -20.65
N ARG A 23 16.31 -10.07 -19.33
CA ARG A 23 16.32 -8.82 -18.53
C ARG A 23 17.73 -8.52 -18.04
N SER A 24 18.66 -8.33 -18.98
CA SER A 24 20.07 -8.02 -18.67
C SER A 24 20.26 -6.65 -18.01
N ASP A 25 19.26 -5.77 -18.09
CA ASP A 25 19.20 -4.49 -17.38
C ASP A 25 18.69 -4.63 -15.93
N TYR A 26 18.39 -5.86 -15.48
CA TYR A 26 17.82 -6.18 -14.17
C TYR A 26 16.52 -5.43 -13.85
N ARG A 27 15.73 -5.08 -14.87
CA ARG A 27 14.43 -4.40 -14.74
C ARG A 27 13.28 -5.33 -15.08
N LEU A 28 12.24 -5.29 -14.24
CA LEU A 28 10.97 -5.95 -14.46
C LEU A 28 10.15 -5.15 -15.47
N ARG A 29 9.36 -5.82 -16.31
CA ARG A 29 8.49 -5.20 -17.33
C ARG A 29 7.01 -5.53 -17.13
N SER A 30 6.69 -6.64 -16.47
CA SER A 30 5.30 -7.03 -16.20
C SER A 30 5.17 -7.84 -14.91
N ALA A 31 3.92 -8.14 -14.53
CA ALA A 31 3.60 -9.05 -13.44
C ALA A 31 4.16 -10.47 -13.68
N GLU A 32 4.18 -10.92 -14.93
CA GLU A 32 4.77 -12.22 -15.32
C GLU A 32 6.27 -12.27 -15.03
N ASP A 33 7.00 -11.16 -15.21
CA ASP A 33 8.42 -11.12 -14.83
C ASP A 33 8.57 -11.33 -13.31
N ILE A 34 7.69 -10.76 -12.49
CA ILE A 34 7.70 -10.93 -11.04
C ILE A 34 7.47 -12.41 -10.68
N LEU A 35 6.46 -13.04 -11.28
CA LEU A 35 6.18 -14.46 -11.11
C LEU A 35 7.37 -15.34 -11.54
N ASN A 36 7.89 -15.11 -12.73
CA ASN A 36 8.93 -15.93 -13.34
C ASN A 36 10.29 -15.79 -12.63
N ILE A 37 10.64 -14.59 -12.15
CA ILE A 37 11.94 -14.27 -11.58
C ILE A 37 11.92 -14.35 -10.04
N HIS A 38 10.91 -13.79 -9.38
CA HIS A 38 10.82 -13.75 -7.92
C HIS A 38 9.97 -14.88 -7.33
N GLY A 39 9.19 -15.58 -8.15
CA GLY A 39 8.54 -16.83 -7.78
C GLY A 39 7.22 -16.68 -7.04
N PHE A 40 6.56 -15.52 -7.15
CA PHE A 40 5.23 -15.29 -6.58
C PHE A 40 4.34 -14.53 -7.56
N ASP A 41 3.04 -14.85 -7.55
CA ASP A 41 2.06 -14.12 -8.34
C ASP A 41 1.48 -12.97 -7.52
N ILE A 42 1.61 -11.74 -8.02
CA ILE A 42 1.00 -10.57 -7.38
C ILE A 42 -0.53 -10.58 -7.50
N ARG A 43 -1.10 -11.28 -8.47
CA ARG A 43 -2.55 -11.41 -8.65
C ARG A 43 -3.21 -12.27 -7.56
N GLU A 44 -2.41 -13.08 -6.85
CA GLU A 44 -2.86 -13.82 -5.68
C GLU A 44 -2.79 -13.01 -4.37
N THR A 45 -2.45 -11.71 -4.45
CA THR A 45 -2.37 -10.85 -3.27
C THR A 45 -3.74 -10.71 -2.59
N ASP A 46 -3.73 -10.79 -1.27
CA ASP A 46 -4.94 -10.63 -0.45
C ASP A 46 -5.65 -9.30 -0.76
N GLY A 47 -6.91 -9.37 -1.18
CA GLY A 47 -7.70 -8.21 -1.59
C GLY A 47 -7.64 -7.83 -3.08
N TYR A 48 -6.77 -8.46 -3.88
CA TYR A 48 -6.70 -8.20 -5.33
C TYR A 48 -8.04 -8.44 -6.05
N GLU A 49 -8.75 -9.52 -5.70
CA GLU A 49 -10.05 -9.84 -6.31
C GLU A 49 -11.17 -8.86 -5.96
N ASP A 50 -11.01 -8.07 -4.90
CA ASP A 50 -11.97 -7.04 -4.52
C ASP A 50 -11.79 -5.74 -5.34
N LEU A 51 -10.75 -5.63 -6.16
CA LEU A 51 -10.43 -4.44 -6.96
C LEU A 51 -11.17 -4.42 -8.31
N THR A 52 -11.44 -3.21 -8.82
CA THR A 52 -11.89 -3.01 -10.22
C THR A 52 -10.75 -3.31 -11.20
N GLN A 53 -11.07 -3.50 -12.49
CA GLN A 53 -10.06 -3.76 -13.52
C GLN A 53 -9.00 -2.64 -13.59
N GLU A 54 -9.42 -1.37 -13.53
CA GLU A 54 -8.50 -0.22 -13.52
C GLU A 54 -7.58 -0.22 -12.29
N GLN A 55 -8.12 -0.58 -11.11
CA GLN A 55 -7.34 -0.68 -9.87
C GLN A 55 -6.36 -1.85 -9.90
N LYS A 56 -6.75 -2.97 -10.53
CA LYS A 56 -5.88 -4.13 -10.78
C LYS A 56 -4.69 -3.74 -11.67
N GLU A 57 -4.94 -3.04 -12.77
CA GLU A 57 -3.89 -2.54 -13.68
C GLU A 57 -2.95 -1.54 -13.01
N LEU A 58 -3.50 -0.63 -12.20
CA LEU A 58 -2.71 0.28 -11.37
C LEU A 58 -1.81 -0.49 -10.39
N PHE A 59 -2.36 -1.49 -9.70
CA PHE A 59 -1.60 -2.31 -8.76
C PHE A 59 -0.43 -3.05 -9.43
N GLU A 60 -0.68 -3.71 -10.57
CA GLU A 60 0.36 -4.44 -11.31
C GLU A 60 1.47 -3.48 -11.77
N SER A 61 1.10 -2.35 -12.35
CA SER A 61 2.04 -1.33 -12.84
C SER A 61 2.86 -0.70 -11.70
N TYR A 62 2.21 -0.43 -10.56
CA TYR A 62 2.87 0.04 -9.35
C TYR A 62 3.86 -1.01 -8.81
N CYS A 63 3.49 -2.28 -8.72
CA CYS A 63 4.38 -3.32 -8.21
C CYS A 63 5.67 -3.43 -9.04
N VAL A 64 5.54 -3.41 -10.37
CA VAL A 64 6.69 -3.40 -11.28
C VAL A 64 7.55 -2.15 -11.06
N THR A 65 6.94 -0.97 -10.98
CA THR A 65 7.65 0.31 -10.81
C THR A 65 8.36 0.39 -9.45
N HIS A 66 7.66 0.05 -8.37
CA HIS A 66 8.19 0.04 -7.01
C HIS A 66 9.30 -0.99 -6.85
N MET A 67 9.11 -2.23 -7.32
CA MET A 67 10.20 -3.20 -7.28
C MET A 67 11.38 -2.74 -8.15
N ASN A 68 11.18 -2.01 -9.23
CA ASN A 68 12.28 -1.46 -10.04
C ASN A 68 13.07 -0.34 -9.36
N SER A 69 12.48 0.43 -8.44
CA SER A 69 13.17 1.50 -7.70
C SER A 69 14.06 0.99 -6.56
N LEU A 70 13.94 -0.29 -6.19
CA LEU A 70 14.67 -0.88 -5.07
C LEU A 70 15.98 -1.57 -5.50
N GLY A 71 16.89 -1.73 -4.55
CA GLY A 71 18.07 -2.58 -4.74
C GLY A 71 17.72 -4.07 -4.76
N MET A 72 18.49 -4.88 -5.49
CA MET A 72 18.21 -6.32 -5.68
C MET A 72 18.04 -7.07 -4.34
N ASN A 73 18.88 -6.79 -3.33
CA ASN A 73 18.81 -7.40 -1.99
C ASN A 73 17.46 -7.16 -1.30
N THR A 74 16.81 -6.03 -1.57
CA THR A 74 15.46 -5.76 -1.04
C THR A 74 14.42 -6.51 -1.86
N LYS A 75 14.48 -6.41 -3.20
CA LYS A 75 13.54 -7.07 -4.13
C LYS A 75 13.38 -8.57 -3.84
N ILE A 76 14.49 -9.28 -3.67
CA ILE A 76 14.48 -10.74 -3.43
C ILE A 76 13.76 -11.18 -2.16
N THR A 77 13.60 -10.27 -1.19
CA THR A 77 12.89 -10.55 0.07
C THR A 77 11.52 -9.90 0.13
N MET A 78 11.09 -9.22 -0.93
CA MET A 78 9.92 -8.37 -0.91
C MET A 78 8.74 -9.02 -1.61
N TRP A 79 7.56 -8.89 -1.02
CA TRP A 79 6.30 -9.30 -1.63
C TRP A 79 5.15 -8.43 -1.13
N PRO A 80 4.12 -8.21 -1.97
CA PRO A 80 2.89 -7.55 -1.54
C PRO A 80 2.12 -8.52 -0.64
N LYS A 81 1.78 -8.06 0.58
CA LYS A 81 1.04 -8.84 1.57
C LYS A 81 -0.47 -8.70 1.37
N SER A 82 -0.93 -7.48 1.12
CA SER A 82 -2.34 -7.15 0.89
C SER A 82 -2.45 -5.91 0.02
N VAL A 83 -3.54 -5.83 -0.74
CA VAL A 83 -3.91 -4.66 -1.53
C VAL A 83 -5.39 -4.38 -1.36
N HIS A 84 -5.74 -3.14 -1.06
CA HIS A 84 -7.13 -2.71 -0.93
C HIS A 84 -7.32 -1.31 -1.49
N TYR A 85 -8.39 -1.08 -2.25
CA TYR A 85 -8.85 0.27 -2.50
C TYR A 85 -9.55 0.78 -1.25
N VAL A 86 -9.03 1.85 -0.65
CA VAL A 86 -9.48 2.35 0.64
C VAL A 86 -9.94 3.79 0.54
N LYS A 87 -10.92 4.08 1.39
CA LYS A 87 -11.38 5.40 1.74
C LYS A 87 -10.88 5.72 3.14
N GLU A 88 -9.98 6.70 3.24
CA GLU A 88 -9.41 7.20 4.47
C GLU A 88 -10.12 8.48 4.90
N TYR A 89 -10.47 8.54 6.18
CA TYR A 89 -10.98 9.71 6.86
C TYR A 89 -9.95 10.18 7.87
N ASP A 90 -9.51 11.42 7.76
CA ASP A 90 -8.74 12.11 8.78
C ASP A 90 -9.70 12.94 9.63
N TYR A 91 -9.84 12.60 10.91
CA TYR A 91 -10.73 13.28 11.83
C TYR A 91 -9.99 14.37 12.58
N TYR A 92 -10.57 15.56 12.61
CA TYR A 92 -10.00 16.73 13.27
C TYR A 92 -10.91 17.22 14.40
N SER A 93 -10.30 17.81 15.42
CA SER A 93 -11.02 18.49 16.49
C SER A 93 -11.67 19.79 16.00
N ALA A 94 -12.59 20.31 16.81
CA ALA A 94 -12.97 21.72 16.75
C ALA A 94 -11.73 22.63 16.85
N PRO A 95 -11.76 23.82 16.24
CA PRO A 95 -10.64 24.75 16.30
C PRO A 95 -10.49 25.29 17.72
N GLU A 96 -9.26 25.31 18.21
CA GLU A 96 -8.89 25.89 19.51
C GLU A 96 -7.89 27.02 19.29
N TRP A 97 -8.03 28.11 20.05
CA TRP A 97 -7.09 29.23 19.99
C TRP A 97 -5.78 28.82 20.63
N ASP A 98 -4.70 28.91 19.86
CA ASP A 98 -3.35 28.66 20.34
C ASP A 98 -2.64 30.01 20.61
N GLU A 99 -2.20 30.22 21.85
CA GLU A 99 -1.56 31.46 22.26
C GLU A 99 -0.14 31.60 21.69
N ASP A 100 0.57 30.51 21.42
CA ASP A 100 1.94 30.55 20.91
C ASP A 100 1.93 30.84 19.39
N GLU A 101 1.02 30.24 18.63
CA GLU A 101 0.86 30.46 17.19
C GLU A 101 -0.05 31.64 16.85
N GLN A 102 -0.72 32.25 17.85
CA GLN A 102 -1.66 33.38 17.68
C GLN A 102 -2.72 33.12 16.60
N ARG A 103 -3.21 31.88 16.52
CA ARG A 103 -4.23 31.45 15.54
C ARG A 103 -5.03 30.26 16.05
N ASN A 104 -6.16 29.99 15.38
CA ASN A 104 -6.91 28.77 15.62
C ASN A 104 -6.22 27.56 15.00
N ILE A 105 -5.90 26.55 15.82
CA ILE A 105 -5.31 25.28 15.40
C ILE A 105 -6.37 24.18 15.52
N ARG A 106 -6.23 23.17 14.67
CA ARG A 106 -7.02 21.93 14.72
C ARG A 106 -6.07 20.77 14.90
N TRP A 107 -6.40 19.89 15.82
CA TRP A 107 -5.63 18.68 16.06
C TRP A 107 -6.27 17.53 15.28
N GLU A 108 -5.45 16.73 14.62
CA GLU A 108 -5.91 15.44 14.10
C GLU A 108 -6.12 14.51 15.30
N ILE A 109 -7.35 14.04 15.51
CA ILE A 109 -7.75 13.25 16.70
C ILE A 109 -8.10 11.80 16.38
N GLY A 110 -7.97 11.39 15.12
CA GLY A 110 -8.21 10.04 14.69
C GLY A 110 -8.20 9.84 13.19
N ARG A 111 -8.20 8.57 12.78
CA ARG A 111 -8.30 8.15 11.38
C ARG A 111 -9.17 6.91 11.22
N GLU A 112 -9.90 6.81 10.12
CA GLU A 112 -10.65 5.61 9.75
C GLU A 112 -10.37 5.20 8.31
N TRP A 113 -10.12 3.91 8.09
CA TRP A 113 -9.98 3.30 6.77
C TRP A 113 -11.15 2.35 6.51
N ILE A 114 -11.80 2.55 5.36
CA ILE A 114 -12.88 1.71 4.85
C ILE A 114 -12.47 1.13 3.50
N ILE A 115 -12.49 -0.19 3.36
CA ILE A 115 -12.24 -0.85 2.07
C ILE A 115 -13.47 -0.69 1.19
N LEU A 116 -13.26 -0.22 -0.03
CA LEU A 116 -14.25 -0.10 -1.09
C LEU A 116 -14.02 -1.25 -2.09
N LYS A 117 -14.99 -2.15 -2.21
CA LYS A 117 -14.93 -3.29 -3.13
C LYS A 117 -15.53 -2.94 -4.49
N ALA A 118 -15.10 -3.64 -5.54
CA ALA A 118 -15.62 -3.51 -6.90
C ALA A 118 -17.14 -3.73 -6.99
N ASN A 119 -17.70 -4.57 -6.12
CA ASN A 119 -19.14 -4.82 -6.03
C ASN A 119 -19.93 -3.73 -5.27
N ARG A 120 -19.33 -2.55 -5.04
CA ARG A 120 -19.86 -1.41 -4.27
C ARG A 120 -20.12 -1.69 -2.79
N ARG A 121 -19.74 -2.87 -2.27
CA ARG A 121 -19.80 -3.12 -0.83
C ARG A 121 -18.61 -2.48 -0.14
N THR A 122 -18.84 -2.05 1.09
CA THR A 122 -17.80 -1.50 1.94
C THR A 122 -17.48 -2.46 3.09
N LYS A 123 -16.23 -2.45 3.55
CA LYS A 123 -15.79 -3.22 4.71
C LYS A 123 -14.95 -2.32 5.61
N LYS A 124 -15.34 -2.18 6.88
CA LYS A 124 -14.51 -1.50 7.89
C LYS A 124 -13.18 -2.22 8.02
N PHE A 125 -12.08 -1.48 7.92
CA PHE A 125 -10.75 -2.05 7.93
C PHE A 125 -10.00 -1.75 9.22
N LYS A 126 -9.77 -0.47 9.50
CA LYS A 126 -9.09 -0.02 10.71
C LYS A 126 -9.65 1.34 11.12
N LYS A 127 -9.71 1.57 12.42
CA LYS A 127 -10.03 2.87 13.00
C LYS A 127 -9.10 3.14 14.16
N TYR A 128 -8.67 4.38 14.27
CA TYR A 128 -7.86 4.91 15.35
C TYR A 128 -8.49 6.22 15.82
N MET A 129 -8.46 6.43 17.14
CA MET A 129 -8.81 7.70 17.79
C MET A 129 -7.80 7.91 18.91
N ASP A 130 -7.49 9.16 19.22
CA ASP A 130 -6.66 9.52 20.36
C ASP A 130 -7.31 9.11 21.69
N GLU A 131 -6.49 8.95 22.72
CA GLU A 131 -6.97 8.54 24.03
C GLU A 131 -8.00 9.53 24.59
N GLY A 132 -9.16 9.02 24.99
CA GLY A 132 -10.28 9.82 25.49
C GLY A 132 -11.09 10.56 24.43
N LYS A 133 -10.71 10.48 23.14
CA LYS A 133 -11.47 11.09 22.03
C LYS A 133 -12.46 10.12 21.41
N THR A 134 -13.59 10.66 20.96
CA THR A 134 -14.69 9.93 20.36
C THR A 134 -15.20 10.64 19.10
N MET A 135 -16.17 10.03 18.41
CA MET A 135 -16.80 10.68 17.26
C MET A 135 -17.57 11.96 17.62
N ALA A 136 -17.92 12.16 18.90
CA ALA A 136 -18.58 13.39 19.35
C ALA A 136 -17.61 14.59 19.34
N ASP A 137 -16.30 14.33 19.40
CA ASP A 137 -15.24 15.35 19.41
C ASP A 137 -14.79 15.76 18.00
N VAL A 138 -15.30 15.07 16.97
CA VAL A 138 -14.92 15.27 15.57
C VAL A 138 -15.69 16.44 14.97
N ASP A 139 -14.96 17.42 14.44
CA ASP A 139 -15.54 18.43 13.57
C ASP A 139 -15.74 17.84 12.16
N ALA A 140 -16.99 17.48 11.86
CA ALA A 140 -17.38 16.89 10.58
C ALA A 140 -17.07 17.80 9.38
N VAL A 141 -17.08 19.13 9.56
CA VAL A 141 -16.80 20.09 8.46
C VAL A 141 -15.33 20.04 8.05
N SER A 142 -14.46 19.71 9.00
CA SER A 142 -13.01 19.71 8.80
C SER A 142 -12.44 18.32 8.53
N THR A 143 -13.30 17.30 8.53
CA THR A 143 -12.91 15.92 8.21
C THR A 143 -12.45 15.85 6.76
N GLN A 144 -11.24 15.34 6.54
CA GLN A 144 -10.71 15.14 5.20
C GLN A 144 -10.96 13.71 4.74
N GLU A 145 -11.23 13.56 3.44
CA GLU A 145 -11.51 12.30 2.79
C GLU A 145 -10.51 12.07 1.66
N LYS A 146 -9.92 10.88 1.62
CA LYS A 146 -8.98 10.48 0.57
C LYS A 146 -9.33 9.07 0.10
N GLU A 147 -9.29 8.84 -1.20
CA GLU A 147 -9.39 7.51 -1.77
C GLU A 147 -8.12 7.16 -2.52
N TYR A 148 -7.62 5.95 -2.31
CA TYR A 148 -6.39 5.48 -2.93
C TYR A 148 -6.27 3.96 -2.85
N LEU A 149 -5.32 3.42 -3.62
CA LEU A 149 -4.95 2.03 -3.52
C LEU A 149 -3.90 1.86 -2.41
N ARG A 150 -4.28 1.22 -1.30
CA ARG A 150 -3.35 0.88 -0.22
C ARG A 150 -2.67 -0.45 -0.55
N VAL A 151 -1.35 -0.44 -0.61
CA VAL A 151 -0.55 -1.67 -0.79
C VAL A 151 0.32 -1.88 0.44
N ASP A 152 0.09 -2.96 1.19
CA ASP A 152 0.95 -3.36 2.29
C ASP A 152 2.02 -4.33 1.78
N TRP A 153 3.29 -3.96 1.92
CA TRP A 153 4.45 -4.78 1.58
C TRP A 153 5.03 -5.45 2.82
N LYS A 154 5.73 -6.57 2.57
CA LYS A 154 6.56 -7.21 3.58
C LYS A 154 7.91 -7.56 2.98
N TYR A 155 8.98 -7.19 3.67
CA TYR A 155 10.34 -7.46 3.26
C TYR A 155 11.30 -7.34 4.44
N GLN A 156 12.38 -8.13 4.47
CA GLN A 156 13.41 -8.09 5.54
C GLN A 156 12.87 -8.08 6.99
N GLY A 157 11.72 -8.73 7.24
CA GLY A 157 11.06 -8.76 8.55
C GLY A 157 10.25 -7.50 8.90
N ARG A 158 10.26 -6.48 8.05
CA ARG A 158 9.48 -5.24 8.17
C ARG A 158 8.18 -5.35 7.38
N ALA A 159 7.20 -4.54 7.78
CA ALA A 159 5.98 -4.32 7.03
C ALA A 159 5.82 -2.81 6.82
N GLU A 160 5.59 -2.41 5.58
CA GLU A 160 5.38 -1.03 5.19
C GLU A 160 4.17 -0.97 4.28
N TRP A 161 3.53 0.19 4.19
CA TRP A 161 2.36 0.37 3.37
C TRP A 161 2.43 1.71 2.68
N PHE A 162 1.90 1.79 1.47
CA PHE A 162 1.95 2.99 0.65
C PHE A 162 0.56 3.39 0.15
N HIS A 163 0.38 4.70 0.00
CA HIS A 163 -0.76 5.31 -0.70
C HIS A 163 -0.44 5.37 -2.19
N VAL A 164 -1.01 4.47 -2.99
CA VAL A 164 -0.74 4.40 -4.43
C VAL A 164 -1.81 5.19 -5.19
N MET A 165 -1.38 6.27 -5.83
CA MET A 165 -2.22 7.14 -6.67
C MET A 165 -1.95 6.95 -8.16
N ALA A 166 -0.71 6.64 -8.52
CA ALA A 166 -0.26 6.28 -9.86
C ALA A 166 0.94 5.32 -9.76
N PRO A 167 1.37 4.66 -10.86
CA PRO A 167 2.48 3.71 -10.82
C PRO A 167 3.77 4.29 -10.22
N ASP A 168 4.04 5.56 -10.44
CA ASP A 168 5.21 6.33 -9.99
C ASP A 168 4.89 7.38 -8.91
N LYS A 169 3.61 7.50 -8.50
CA LYS A 169 3.15 8.48 -7.50
C LYS A 169 2.55 7.77 -6.29
N TYR A 170 3.36 7.59 -5.26
CA TYR A 170 2.99 6.97 -4.00
C TYR A 170 3.84 7.49 -2.83
N TYR A 171 3.33 7.38 -1.61
CA TYR A 171 4.01 7.80 -0.35
C TYR A 171 3.59 6.95 0.85
#